data_AF-A0A2E9FJI7-F1
#
_entry.id   AF-A0A2E9FJI7-F1
#
_cell.length_a   1.000
_cell.length_b   1.000
_cell.length_c   1.000
_cell.angle_alpha   90.00
_cell.angle_beta   90.00
_cell.angle_gamma   90.00
#
_symmetry.space_group_name_H-M   'P 1'
#
loop_
_entity.id
_entity.type
_entity.pdbx_description
1 polymer ?
#
loop_
_entity_poly.entity_id
_entity_poly.type
_entity_poly.pdbx_seq_one_letter_code
_entity_poly.pdbx_strand_id
1 'polypeptide(L)' 'FVVILSSGYGFPVSTTHTLIGAVIGVGLVNSSKSLSWGKVGQIFSGWIITIPIGAILSILIFLVFKAIYSF' A
#
# COMPACT_ATOMS: atom_id res chain seq x y z
N PHE A 1 -6.83 6.51 -15.33
CA PHE A 1 -7.27 7.91 -15.22
C PHE A 1 -6.96 8.51 -13.86
N VAL A 2 -7.34 7.85 -12.75
CA VAL A 2 -7.05 8.32 -11.37
C VAL A 2 -5.60 8.74 -11.16
N VAL A 3 -4.63 7.86 -11.46
CA VAL A 3 -3.20 8.17 -11.27
C VAL A 3 -2.76 9.43 -12.05
N ILE A 4 -3.16 9.55 -13.32
CA ILE A 4 -2.77 10.66 -14.20
C ILE A 4 -3.33 11.99 -13.67
N LEU A 5 -4.60 12.00 -13.24
CA LEU A 5 -5.20 13.18 -12.64
C LEU A 5 -4.49 13.55 -11.34
N SER A 6 -4.28 12.59 -10.44
CA SER A 6 -3.60 12.82 -9.17
C SER A 6 -2.17 13.34 -9.37
N SER A 7 -1.44 12.82 -10.36
CA SER A 7 -0.12 13.33 -10.74
C SER A 7 -0.19 14.76 -11.27
N GLY A 8 -1.21 15.11 -12.06
CA GLY A 8 -1.42 16.49 -12.52
C GLY A 8 -1.68 17.49 -11.39
N TYR A 9 -2.29 17.03 -10.29
CA TYR A 9 -2.49 17.83 -9.07
C TYR A 9 -1.35 17.72 -8.04
N GLY A 10 -0.34 16.89 -8.28
CA GLY A 10 0.79 16.70 -7.37
C GLY A 10 0.48 15.85 -6.12
N PHE A 11 -0.65 15.15 -6.07
CA PHE A 11 -0.98 14.29 -4.93
C PHE A 11 -0.16 12.99 -4.98
N PRO A 12 0.52 12.61 -3.88
CA PRO A 12 1.19 11.32 -3.79
C PRO A 12 0.14 10.21 -3.66
N VAL A 13 -0.09 9.47 -4.75
CA VAL A 13 -1.04 8.35 -4.78
C VAL A 13 -0.37 7.01 -5.03
N SER A 14 -0.91 5.96 -4.40
CA SER A 14 -0.45 4.60 -4.62
C SER A 14 -1.09 3.99 -5.87
N THR A 15 -0.26 3.66 -6.88
CA THR A 15 -0.70 2.99 -8.10
C THR A 15 -1.22 1.57 -7.81
N THR A 16 -0.63 0.87 -6.85
CA THR A 16 -1.04 -0.46 -6.39
C THR A 16 -2.46 -0.46 -5.84
N HIS A 17 -2.80 0.49 -4.95
CA HIS A 17 -4.16 0.62 -4.41
C HIS A 17 -5.17 0.97 -5.51
N THR A 18 -4.79 1.85 -6.44
CA THR A 18 -5.64 2.25 -7.55
C THR A 18 -5.96 1.06 -8.46
N LEU A 19 -4.96 0.24 -8.79
CA LEU A 19 -5.13 -0.94 -9.63
C LEU A 19 -5.99 -2.02 -8.94
N ILE A 20 -5.71 -2.31 -7.67
CA ILE A 20 -6.46 -3.32 -6.91
C ILE A 20 -7.92 -2.89 -6.73
N GLY A 21 -8.17 -1.61 -6.44
CA GLY A 21 -9.51 -1.05 -6.38
C GLY A 21 -10.27 -1.17 -7.70
N ALA A 22 -9.60 -0.92 -8.83
CA ALA A 22 -10.20 -1.11 -10.16
C ALA A 22 -10.56 -2.57 -10.44
N VAL A 23 -9.66 -3.51 -10.13
CA VAL A 23 -9.90 -4.96 -10.29
C VAL A 23 -11.06 -5.44 -9.43
N ILE A 24 -11.11 -5.00 -8.17
CA ILE A 24 -12.23 -5.31 -7.26
C ILE A 24 -13.54 -4.73 -7.83
N GLY A 25 -13.55 -3.48 -8.27
CA GLY A 25 -14.73 -2.85 -8.87
C GLY A 25 -15.26 -3.60 -10.09
N VAL A 26 -14.40 -3.99 -11.02
CA VAL A 26 -14.77 -4.80 -12.19
C VAL A 26 -15.28 -6.18 -11.78
N GLY A 27 -14.66 -6.81 -10.78
CA GLY A 27 -15.09 -8.10 -10.23
C GLY A 27 -16.48 -8.04 -9.60
N LEU A 28 -16.80 -6.95 -8.90
CA LEU A 28 -18.11 -6.72 -8.28
C LEU A 28 -19.22 -6.55 -9.33
N VAL A 29 -18.93 -5.86 -10.44
CA VAL A 29 -19.91 -5.66 -11.54
C VAL A 29 -20.16 -6.94 -12.32
N ASN A 30 -19.12 -7.75 -12.58
CA ASN A 30 -19.26 -8.97 -13.39
C ASN A 30 -19.90 -10.13 -12.59
N SER A 31 -19.43 -10.37 -11.37
CA SER A 31 -20.07 -11.27 -10.40
C SER A 31 -19.22 -11.29 -9.12
N SER A 32 -19.81 -10.98 -7.97
CA SER A 32 -19.14 -11.05 -6.67
C SER A 32 -18.60 -12.44 -6.31
N LYS A 33 -19.02 -13.50 -7.02
CA LYS A 33 -18.48 -14.87 -6.90
C LYS A 33 -17.16 -15.08 -7.64
N SER A 34 -16.84 -14.24 -8.63
CA SER A 34 -15.55 -14.29 -9.34
C SER A 34 -14.40 -13.73 -8.50
N LEU A 35 -14.72 -12.94 -7.47
CA LEU A 35 -13.73 -12.31 -6.61
C LEU A 35 -13.37 -13.24 -5.44
N SER A 36 -12.11 -13.61 -5.35
CA SER A 36 -11.57 -14.35 -4.20
C SER A 36 -11.41 -13.44 -2.98
N TRP A 37 -12.46 -13.31 -2.17
CA TRP A 37 -12.49 -12.48 -0.97
C TRP A 37 -11.35 -12.75 0.02
N GLY A 38 -10.87 -13.99 0.11
CA GLY A 38 -9.70 -14.33 0.94
C GLY A 38 -8.42 -13.63 0.48
N LYS A 39 -8.16 -13.54 -0.84
CA LYS A 39 -6.99 -12.85 -1.38
C LYS A 39 -7.09 -11.34 -1.18
N VAL A 40 -8.30 -10.79 -1.35
CA VAL A 40 -8.57 -9.38 -1.07
C VAL A 40 -8.23 -9.09 0.39
N GLY A 41 -8.78 -9.86 1.34
CA GLY A 41 -8.47 -9.70 2.77
C GLY A 41 -6.97 -9.76 3.08
N GLN A 42 -6.22 -10.67 2.45
CA GLN A 42 -4.77 -10.79 2.62
C GLN A 42 -4.00 -9.56 2.11
N ILE A 43 -4.47 -8.93 1.03
CA ILE A 43 -3.90 -7.68 0.52
C ILE A 43 -4.10 -6.56 1.55
N PHE A 44 -5.32 -6.41 2.06
CA PHE A 44 -5.65 -5.39 3.06
C PHE A 44 -4.86 -5.58 4.37
N SER A 45 -4.73 -6.82 4.85
CA SER A 45 -3.91 -7.09 6.03
C SER A 45 -2.43 -6.75 5.78
N GLY A 46 -1.93 -7.04 4.58
CA GLY A 46 -0.59 -6.64 4.15
C GLY A 46 -0.37 -5.13 4.25
N TRP A 47 -1.32 -4.31 3.81
CA TRP A 47 -1.20 -2.84 3.90
C TRP A 47 -1.13 -2.32 5.33
N ILE A 48 -1.85 -2.95 6.25
CA ILE A 48 -1.82 -2.57 7.67
C ILE A 48 -0.50 -3.00 8.29
N ILE A 49 0.00 -4.19 7.95
CA ILE A 49 1.22 -4.77 8.53
C ILE A 49 2.49 -4.06 8.02
N THR A 50 2.51 -3.55 6.79
CA THR A 50 3.70 -2.85 6.25
C THR A 50 3.98 -1.52 6.96
N ILE A 51 2.97 -0.83 7.49
CA ILE A 51 3.13 0.43 8.22
C ILE A 51 3.98 0.26 9.51
N PRO A 52 3.61 -0.60 10.48
CA PRO A 52 4.38 -0.77 11.70
C PRO A 52 5.77 -1.37 11.40
N ILE A 53 5.88 -2.29 10.45
CA ILE A 53 7.19 -2.86 10.07
C ILE A 53 8.10 -1.77 9.51
N GLY A 54 7.60 -0.93 8.60
CA GLY A 54 8.37 0.18 8.04
C GLY A 54 8.77 1.20 9.12
N ALA A 55 7.87 1.52 10.04
CA ALA A 55 8.15 2.43 11.16
C ALA A 55 9.25 1.87 12.09
N ILE A 56 9.12 0.61 12.51
CA ILE A 56 10.10 -0.06 13.37
C ILE A 56 11.46 -0.12 12.68
N LEU A 57 11.49 -0.52 11.41
CA LEU A 57 12.73 -0.62 10.65
C LEU A 57 13.41 0.74 10.48
N SER A 58 12.63 1.80 10.20
CA SER A 58 13.15 3.17 10.10
C SER A 58 13.78 3.65 11.40
N ILE A 59 13.13 3.39 12.55
CA ILE A 59 13.66 3.72 13.87
C ILE A 59 14.96 2.96 14.15
N LEU A 60 14.98 1.64 13.90
CA LEU A 60 16.16 0.82 14.13
C LEU A 60 17.35 1.28 13.29
N ILE A 61 17.13 1.54 12.00
CA ILE A 61 18.18 2.05 11.12
C ILE A 61 18.68 3.41 11.63
N PHE A 62 17.78 4.34 11.96
CA PHE A 62 18.18 5.64 12.47
C PHE A 62 19.03 5.54 13.75
N LEU A 63 18.65 4.67 14.69
CA LEU A 63 19.40 4.47 15.94
C LEU A 63 20.78 3.87 15.69
N VAL A 64 20.90 2.91 14.76
CA VAL A 64 22.19 2.32 14.37
C VAL A 64 23.11 3.40 13.77
N PHE A 65 22.60 4.17 12.81
CA PHE A 65 23.37 5.27 12.22
C PHE A 65 23.78 6.29 13.29
N LYS A 66 22.84 6.72 14.14
CA LYS A 66 23.16 7.64 15.25
C LYS A 66 24.24 7.07 16.17
N ALA A 67 24.21 5.80 16.52
CA ALA A 67 25.21 5.19 17.39
C ALA A 67 26.61 5.16 16.76
N ILE A 68 26.70 4.99 15.43
CA ILE A 68 27.97 4.96 14.70
C ILE A 68 28.57 6.37 14.54
N TYR A 69 27.74 7.36 14.18
CA TYR A 69 28.20 8.74 13.91
C TYR A 69 28.20 9.67 15.13
N SER A 70 27.74 9.20 16.29
CA SER A 70 27.77 9.96 17.56
C SER A 70 29.10 9.82 18.32
N PHE A 71 30.12 9.24 17.69
CA PHE A 71 31.51 9.22 18.16
C PHE A 71 32.33 10.24 17.36
#